data_AF-A0A0M2WL70-F1
#
_entry.id   AF-A0A0M2WL70-F1
#
_cell.length_a   1.000
_cell.length_b   1.000
_cell.length_c   1.000
_cell.angle_alpha   90.00
_cell.angle_beta   90.00
_cell.angle_gamma   90.00
#
_symmetry.space_group_name_H-M   'P 1'
#
loop_
_entity.id
_entity.type
_entity.pdbx_description
1 polymer ?
#
loop_
_entity_poly.entity_id
_entity_poly.type
_entity_poly.pdbx_seq_one_letter_code
_entity_poly.pdbx_strand_id
1 'polypeptide(L)'
;MWQADKPEFPDTGVWRLALPNYLCANEDVLRNGIFDTAYDRNGNGVLDPGIPLTVSASGLSDALGIATVTVSYPRNYGSWVHVALTVRGTVSGTEASAAADLPLSTLASDFSARRVDPPGRISPYGSGPCDSPD
;
A
#
# COMPACT_ATOMS: atom_id res chain seq x y z
N MET A 1 13.70 1.62 0.54
CA MET A 1 13.74 1.97 -0.90
C MET A 1 14.13 0.75 -1.74
N TRP A 2 13.94 0.78 -3.06
CA TRP A 2 14.44 -0.22 -4.01
C TRP A 2 15.84 0.15 -4.51
N GLN A 3 16.70 -0.86 -4.64
CA GLN A 3 18.06 -0.72 -5.14
C GLN A 3 18.38 -1.80 -6.17
N ALA A 4 19.43 -1.57 -6.94
CA ALA A 4 20.02 -2.57 -7.81
C ALA A 4 20.46 -3.82 -7.05
N ASP A 5 20.24 -5.00 -7.61
CA ASP A 5 20.82 -6.25 -7.11
C ASP A 5 22.34 -6.31 -7.30
N LYS A 6 22.80 -5.82 -8.46
CA LYS A 6 24.20 -5.80 -8.91
C LYS A 6 24.63 -4.38 -9.27
N PRO A 7 24.99 -3.54 -8.29
CA PRO A 7 25.38 -2.16 -8.54
C PRO A 7 26.60 -2.05 -9.48
N GLU A 8 27.50 -3.02 -9.46
CA GLU A 8 28.71 -3.09 -10.28
C GLU A 8 28.45 -3.47 -11.75
N PHE A 9 27.26 -3.99 -12.08
CA PHE A 9 26.84 -4.32 -13.44
C PHE A 9 25.65 -3.45 -13.85
N PRO A 10 25.86 -2.20 -14.32
CA PRO A 10 24.78 -1.24 -14.56
C PRO A 10 23.79 -1.65 -15.64
N ASP A 11 24.14 -2.67 -16.44
CA ASP A 11 23.42 -3.06 -17.65
C ASP A 11 22.59 -4.33 -17.48
N THR A 12 22.80 -5.07 -16.39
CA THR A 12 22.16 -6.36 -16.13
C THR A 12 21.70 -6.44 -14.68
N GLY A 13 20.59 -7.13 -14.43
CA GLY A 13 20.10 -7.36 -13.08
C GLY A 13 18.65 -6.91 -12.89
N VAL A 14 18.22 -6.92 -11.63
CA VAL A 14 16.86 -6.63 -11.20
C VAL A 14 16.88 -5.65 -10.02
N TRP A 15 15.71 -5.12 -9.71
CA TRP A 15 15.52 -4.31 -8.52
C TRP A 15 15.16 -5.20 -7.32
N ARG A 16 15.80 -4.94 -6.18
CA ARG A 16 15.54 -5.61 -4.90
C ARG A 16 15.34 -4.58 -3.80
N LEU A 17 14.65 -4.98 -2.73
CA LEU A 17 14.46 -4.10 -1.58
C LEU A 17 15.81 -3.84 -0.90
N ALA A 18 16.12 -2.58 -0.61
CA ALA A 18 17.32 -2.20 0.12
C ALA A 18 17.19 -2.51 1.62
N LEU A 19 18.32 -2.79 2.26
CA LEU A 19 18.40 -2.96 3.71
C LEU A 19 19.07 -1.72 4.35
N PRO A 20 18.67 -1.34 5.58
CA PRO A 20 17.55 -1.89 6.34
C PRO A 20 16.19 -1.55 5.72
N ASN A 21 15.19 -2.39 5.97
CA ASN A 21 13.79 -2.09 5.67
C ASN A 21 13.07 -1.68 6.95
N TYR A 22 12.30 -0.60 6.88
CA TYR A 22 11.49 -0.10 7.99
C TYR A 22 10.04 -0.51 7.80
N LEU A 23 9.44 -1.10 8.83
CA LEU A 23 8.02 -1.43 8.88
C LEU A 23 7.39 -0.51 9.92
N CYS A 24 6.60 0.44 9.44
CA CYS A 24 5.99 1.46 10.28
C CYS A 24 4.55 1.10 10.64
N ALA A 25 4.17 1.40 11.88
CA ALA A 25 2.79 1.27 12.32
C ALA A 25 1.95 2.37 11.67
N ASN A 26 0.68 2.05 11.38
CA ASN A 26 -0.28 3.03 10.89
C ASN A 26 -0.58 4.08 11.98
N GLU A 27 -0.50 5.35 11.62
CA GLU A 27 -0.83 6.49 12.50
C GLU A 27 -2.35 6.70 12.65
N ASP A 28 -3.18 6.18 11.73
CA ASP A 28 -4.63 6.14 11.91
C ASP A 28 -5.04 5.01 12.87
N VAL A 29 -4.74 5.22 14.16
CA VAL A 29 -5.01 4.26 15.24
C VAL A 29 -6.50 3.99 15.39
N LEU A 30 -7.35 5.00 15.16
CA LEU A 30 -8.80 4.91 15.26
C LEU A 30 -9.47 4.35 13.99
N ARG A 31 -8.72 4.17 12.90
CA ARG A 31 -9.19 3.66 11.61
C ARG A 31 -10.39 4.43 11.05
N ASN A 32 -10.35 5.74 11.20
CA ASN A 32 -11.43 6.64 10.75
C ASN A 32 -11.00 7.57 9.61
N GLY A 33 -9.73 7.49 9.16
CA GLY A 33 -9.16 8.32 8.10
C GLY A 33 -8.95 9.78 8.49
N ILE A 34 -8.95 10.09 9.80
CA ILE A 34 -8.77 11.46 10.32
C ILE A 34 -7.40 11.56 10.98
N PHE A 35 -6.63 12.58 10.57
CA PHE A 35 -5.35 12.91 11.19
C PHE A 35 -5.51 13.32 12.65
N ASP A 36 -4.64 12.80 13.51
CA ASP A 36 -4.52 13.19 14.90
C ASP A 36 -3.05 13.41 15.26
N THR A 37 -2.75 14.64 15.70
CA THR A 37 -1.42 15.06 16.17
C THR A 37 -0.85 14.18 17.29
N ALA A 38 -1.69 13.47 18.05
CA ALA A 38 -1.23 12.58 19.10
C ALA A 38 -0.59 11.28 18.57
N TYR A 39 -0.84 10.93 17.31
CA TYR A 39 -0.32 9.72 16.66
C TYR A 39 0.68 9.99 15.53
N ASP A 40 0.90 11.26 15.18
CA ASP A 40 1.89 11.74 14.21
C ASP A 40 3.32 11.50 14.73
N ARG A 41 3.94 10.40 14.31
CA ARG A 41 5.23 9.96 14.85
C ARG A 41 6.41 10.72 14.27
N ASN A 42 6.31 11.09 13.00
CA ASN A 42 7.36 11.81 12.30
C ASN A 42 7.15 13.34 12.33
N GLY A 43 6.00 13.82 12.79
CA GLY A 43 5.70 15.23 12.94
C GLY A 43 5.46 15.96 11.62
N ASN A 44 5.07 15.25 10.56
CA ASN A 44 4.89 15.83 9.22
C ASN A 44 3.47 16.41 9.00
N GLY A 45 2.56 16.24 9.96
CA GLY A 45 1.22 16.81 9.91
C GLY A 45 0.25 16.10 8.96
N VAL A 46 0.56 14.89 8.51
CA VAL A 46 -0.33 14.03 7.70
C VAL A 46 -0.42 12.63 8.28
N LEU A 47 -1.37 11.81 7.81
CA LEU A 47 -1.46 10.40 8.22
C LEU A 47 -0.48 9.55 7.41
N ASP A 48 0.36 8.79 8.11
CA ASP A 48 1.26 7.80 7.50
C ASP A 48 0.97 6.34 7.93
N PRO A 49 0.68 5.44 6.96
CA PRO A 49 0.23 5.74 5.61
C PRO A 49 -1.21 6.28 5.60
N GLY A 50 -1.51 7.20 4.69
CA GLY A 50 -2.89 7.54 4.35
C GLY A 50 -3.59 6.42 3.55
N ILE A 51 -4.74 6.73 2.93
CA ILE A 51 -5.45 5.83 2.00
C ILE A 51 -5.22 6.31 0.56
N PRO A 52 -4.12 5.91 -0.11
CA PRO A 52 -3.78 6.35 -1.47
C PRO A 52 -4.49 5.54 -2.55
N LEU A 53 -5.74 5.15 -2.33
CA LEU A 53 -6.47 4.27 -3.22
C LEU A 53 -7.95 4.62 -3.30
N THR A 54 -8.58 4.09 -4.34
CA THR A 54 -10.03 4.16 -4.55
C THR A 54 -10.57 2.75 -4.70
N VAL A 55 -11.81 2.55 -4.25
CA VAL A 55 -12.51 1.26 -4.32
C VAL A 55 -13.81 1.47 -5.09
N SER A 56 -14.09 0.59 -6.04
CA SER A 56 -15.37 0.54 -6.76
C SER A 56 -15.92 -0.88 -6.76
N ALA A 57 -17.24 -1.02 -6.70
CA ALA A 57 -17.91 -2.31 -6.70
C ALA A 57 -19.28 -2.18 -7.39
N SER A 58 -19.79 -3.27 -7.97
CA SER A 58 -21.17 -3.31 -8.50
C SER A 58 -22.23 -3.18 -7.41
N GLY A 59 -21.87 -3.45 -6.15
CA GLY A 59 -22.78 -3.44 -5.01
C GLY A 59 -23.76 -4.63 -4.96
N LEU A 60 -23.78 -5.46 -6.00
CA LEU A 60 -24.65 -6.63 -6.12
C LEU A 60 -23.81 -7.85 -6.45
N SER A 61 -24.06 -8.94 -5.72
CA SER A 61 -23.55 -10.25 -6.07
C SER A 61 -24.29 -10.82 -7.28
N ASP A 62 -23.58 -11.59 -8.10
CA ASP A 62 -24.16 -12.31 -9.23
C ASP A 62 -24.95 -13.56 -8.80
N ALA A 63 -25.42 -14.34 -9.78
CA ALA A 63 -26.19 -15.57 -9.54
C ALA A 63 -25.39 -16.67 -8.79
N LEU A 64 -24.06 -16.54 -8.72
CA LEU A 64 -23.18 -17.44 -7.96
C LEU A 64 -22.88 -16.89 -6.55
N GLY A 65 -23.43 -15.73 -6.19
CA GLY A 65 -23.16 -15.08 -4.91
C GLY A 65 -21.83 -14.32 -4.88
N ILE A 66 -21.25 -14.00 -6.04
CA ILE A 66 -19.94 -13.33 -6.15
C ILE A 66 -20.14 -11.85 -6.47
N ALA A 67 -19.49 -10.96 -5.72
CA ALA A 67 -19.37 -9.55 -6.04
C ALA A 67 -17.93 -9.21 -6.39
N THR A 68 -17.72 -8.48 -7.48
CA THR A 68 -16.38 -8.01 -7.88
C THR A 68 -16.14 -6.61 -7.32
N VAL A 69 -14.99 -6.44 -6.67
CA VAL A 69 -14.50 -5.17 -6.16
C VAL A 69 -13.21 -4.83 -6.89
N THR A 70 -13.10 -3.60 -7.38
CA THR A 70 -11.89 -3.06 -8.01
C THR A 70 -11.21 -2.09 -7.05
N VAL A 71 -9.94 -2.33 -6.75
CA VAL A 71 -9.09 -1.44 -5.95
C VAL A 71 -8.09 -0.79 -6.89
N SER A 72 -8.15 0.54 -7.03
CA SER A 72 -7.28 1.31 -7.91
C SER A 72 -6.37 2.22 -7.09
N TYR A 73 -5.06 2.13 -7.32
CA TYR A 73 -4.04 2.92 -6.61
C TYR A 73 -2.91 3.33 -7.57
N PRO A 74 -2.22 4.45 -7.30
CA PRO A 74 -1.03 4.82 -8.07
C PRO A 74 0.08 3.80 -7.87
N ARG A 75 0.79 3.44 -8.95
CA ARG A 75 1.78 2.34 -8.96
C ARG A 75 2.91 2.53 -7.95
N ASN A 76 3.25 3.79 -7.60
CA ASN A 76 4.32 4.10 -6.65
C ASN A 76 3.98 3.77 -5.19
N TYR A 77 2.73 3.44 -4.85
CA TYR A 77 2.35 2.93 -3.53
C TYR A 77 2.41 1.40 -3.44
N GLY A 78 2.56 0.72 -4.58
CA GLY A 78 2.76 -0.73 -4.61
C GLY A 78 4.01 -1.11 -3.81
N SER A 79 3.93 -2.23 -3.09
CA SER A 79 4.95 -2.73 -2.14
C SER A 79 5.18 -1.90 -0.88
N TRP A 80 4.55 -0.72 -0.73
CA TRP A 80 4.75 0.15 0.43
C TRP A 80 3.58 0.19 1.41
N VAL A 81 2.38 -0.21 0.97
CA VAL A 81 1.15 -0.12 1.78
C VAL A 81 0.46 -1.47 1.87
N HIS A 82 0.03 -1.82 3.08
CA HIS A 82 -0.92 -2.90 3.33
C HIS A 82 -2.24 -2.26 3.78
N VAL A 83 -3.36 -2.69 3.19
CA VAL A 83 -4.68 -2.14 3.53
C VAL A 83 -5.59 -3.24 4.05
N ALA A 84 -6.44 -2.90 5.03
CA ALA A 84 -7.51 -3.79 5.47
C ALA A 84 -8.77 -3.51 4.64
N LEU A 85 -9.09 -4.37 3.68
CA LEU A 85 -10.30 -4.27 2.87
C LEU A 85 -11.46 -4.91 3.64
N THR A 86 -12.44 -4.11 4.05
CA THR A 86 -13.67 -4.60 4.69
C THR A 86 -14.83 -4.56 3.70
N VAL A 87 -15.46 -5.70 3.48
CA VAL A 87 -16.69 -5.84 2.68
C VAL A 87 -17.86 -6.07 3.62
N ARG A 88 -18.94 -5.33 3.43
CA ARG A 88 -20.19 -5.47 4.19
C ARG A 88 -21.32 -5.80 3.23
N GLY A 89 -22.04 -6.87 3.52
CA GLY A 89 -23.24 -7.28 2.80
C GLY A 89 -24.44 -7.23 3.74
N THR A 90 -25.60 -6.85 3.20
CA THR A 90 -26.87 -6.90 3.94
C THR A 90 -27.88 -7.71 3.15
N VAL A 91 -28.55 -8.64 3.83
CA VAL A 91 -29.63 -9.44 3.24
C VAL A 91 -30.77 -9.53 4.24
N SER A 92 -31.94 -9.00 3.88
CA SER A 92 -33.19 -9.09 4.67
C SER A 92 -33.02 -8.77 6.16
N GLY A 93 -32.24 -7.73 6.48
CA GLY A 93 -32.01 -7.28 7.86
C GLY A 93 -30.87 -7.97 8.60
N THR A 94 -30.18 -8.93 7.98
CA THR A 94 -28.92 -9.50 8.51
C THR A 94 -27.74 -8.82 7.82
N GLU A 95 -26.82 -8.25 8.60
CA GLU A 95 -25.53 -7.73 8.13
C GLU A 95 -24.45 -8.80 8.32
N ALA A 96 -23.65 -9.02 7.28
CA ALA A 96 -22.43 -9.81 7.36
C ALA A 96 -21.27 -8.92 6.92
N SER A 97 -20.13 -9.07 7.59
CA SER A 97 -18.90 -8.37 7.21
C SER A 97 -17.73 -9.35 7.15
N ALA A 98 -16.82 -9.10 6.22
CA ALA A 98 -15.57 -9.81 6.09
C ALA A 98 -14.45 -8.81 5.85
N ALA A 99 -13.28 -9.05 6.44
CA ALA A 99 -12.09 -8.23 6.26
C ALA A 99 -10.93 -9.08 5.76
N ALA A 100 -10.10 -8.49 4.90
CA ALA A 100 -8.88 -9.11 4.41
C ALA A 100 -7.74 -8.08 4.37
N ASP A 101 -6.54 -8.50 4.79
CA ASP A 101 -5.32 -7.74 4.58
C ASP A 101 -4.87 -7.88 3.12
N LEU A 102 -4.75 -6.75 2.44
CA LEU A 102 -4.40 -6.65 1.03
C LEU A 102 -3.10 -5.83 0.89
N PRO A 103 -1.95 -6.49 0.66
CA PRO A 103 -0.74 -5.77 0.27
C PRO A 103 -0.93 -5.20 -1.14
N LEU A 104 -0.64 -3.90 -1.31
CA LEU A 104 -0.68 -3.29 -2.64
C LEU A 104 0.42 -3.90 -3.51
N SER A 105 -0.01 -4.63 -4.53
CA SER A 105 0.87 -5.44 -5.36
C SER A 105 1.58 -4.59 -6.42
N THR A 106 2.65 -5.13 -6.97
CA THR A 106 3.38 -4.54 -8.09
C THR A 106 3.46 -5.53 -9.25
N LEU A 107 3.74 -5.01 -10.45
CA LEU A 107 3.99 -5.86 -11.61
C LEU A 107 5.45 -6.30 -11.59
N ALA A 108 5.71 -7.61 -11.71
CA ALA A 108 7.08 -8.13 -11.75
C ALA A 108 7.93 -7.51 -12.88
N SER A 109 7.30 -7.14 -14.00
CA SER A 109 7.96 -6.46 -15.11
C SER A 109 8.59 -5.12 -14.72
N ASP A 110 7.99 -4.40 -13.78
CA ASP A 110 8.47 -3.08 -13.34
C ASP A 110 9.83 -3.16 -12.61
N PHE A 111 10.19 -4.35 -12.11
CA PHE A 111 11.42 -4.60 -11.33
C PHE A 111 12.48 -5.39 -12.12
N SER A 112 12.14 -5.82 -13.33
CA SER A 112 12.99 -6.69 -14.15
C SER A 112 14.04 -5.95 -14.99
N ALA A 113 13.85 -4.65 -15.23
CA ALA A 113 14.70 -3.85 -16.09
C ALA A 113 15.65 -2.94 -15.28
N ARG A 114 16.92 -3.32 -15.20
CA ARG A 114 17.96 -2.61 -14.41
C ARG A 114 18.09 -1.11 -14.71
N ARG A 115 17.93 -0.72 -15.97
CA ARG A 115 18.11 0.66 -16.46
C ARG A 115 16.86 1.54 -16.32
N VAL A 116 15.77 0.99 -15.81
CA VAL A 116 14.51 1.70 -15.60
C VAL A 116 14.22 1.69 -14.10
N ASP A 117 14.08 2.87 -13.50
CA ASP A 117 13.69 2.97 -12.10
C ASP A 117 12.26 2.41 -11.91
N PRO A 118 12.03 1.52 -10.93
CA PRO A 118 10.71 0.98 -10.67
C PRO A 118 9.81 2.09 -10.09
N PRO A 119 8.48 1.99 -10.26
CA PRO A 119 7.53 2.82 -9.54
C PRO A 119 7.78 2.72 -8.03
N GLY A 120 7.80 3.87 -7.34
CA GLY A 120 8.06 3.90 -5.91
C GLY A 120 9.46 3.42 -5.54
N ARG A 121 10.47 3.62 -6.42
CA ARG A 121 11.88 3.31 -6.10
C ARG A 121 12.26 3.87 -4.73
N ILE A 122 11.89 5.11 -4.45
CA ILE A 122 11.85 5.67 -3.10
C ILE A 122 10.41 5.53 -2.63
N SER A 123 10.24 5.06 -1.38
CA SER A 123 8.91 4.95 -0.77
C SER A 123 8.26 6.34 -0.70
N PRO A 124 6.94 6.44 -0.92
CA PRO A 124 6.19 7.69 -0.71
C PRO A 124 6.28 8.24 0.72
N TYR A 125 6.63 7.39 1.68
CA TYR A 125 6.77 7.70 3.11
C TYR A 125 8.25 7.82 3.53
N GLY A 126 9.11 8.12 2.56
CA GLY A 126 10.55 8.26 2.72
C GLY A 126 11.30 6.96 3.08
N SER A 127 12.55 7.09 3.52
CA SER A 127 13.51 5.97 3.53
C SER A 127 14.21 5.75 4.86
N GLY A 128 13.91 6.59 5.85
CA GLY A 128 14.46 6.50 7.18
C GLY A 128 13.59 5.67 8.13
N PRO A 129 13.98 5.63 9.41
CA PRO A 129 13.14 5.16 10.50
C PRO A 129 11.79 5.90 10.56
N CYS A 130 10.79 5.28 11.19
CA CYS A 130 9.41 5.76 11.22
C CYS A 130 9.17 7.07 11.99
N ASP A 131 10.17 7.55 12.74
CA ASP A 131 10.17 8.82 13.47
C ASP A 131 10.94 9.93 12.72
N SER A 132 11.46 9.63 11.53
CA SER A 132 12.14 10.61 10.68
C SER A 132 11.12 11.56 10.04
N PRO A 133 11.21 12.88 10.25
CA PRO A 133 10.47 13.86 9.45
C PRO A 133 11.04 13.82 8.04
N ASP A 134 10.36 13.11 7.14
CA ASP A 134 10.71 13.00 5.72
C ASP A 134 10.09 14.12 4.87
#